data_AF-A0A8I6RW93-F1
#
_entry.id   AF-A0A8I6RW93-F1
#
_cell.length_a   1.000
_cell.length_b   1.000
_cell.length_c   1.000
_cell.angle_alpha   90.00
_cell.angle_beta   90.00
_cell.angle_gamma   90.00
#
_symmetry.space_group_name_H-M   'P 1'
#
loop_
_entity.id
_entity.type
_entity.pdbx_description
1 polymer ?
#
loop_
_entity_poly.entity_id
_entity_poly.type
_entity_poly.pdbx_seq_one_letter_code
_entity_poly.pdbx_strand_id
1 'polypeptide(L)'
;MAQRFPNAQPVGPSPGQQPQRYPTPGGPPLRQYPAPNFPGPGMGVPGMVQRPQQPPYNPIRPPIPGQAQKRPGDVRPPPQQPPKGKKKKKLADKILPQKVRDLVPESQAYMDLITFERKLDSTIMRKRLDIQEALKRPMKQKRKLRIFISNTFYPAKEATESDDGGIASWELRVEGRLLDDSKNDPNKHPPLQVKRKFSSFFKSLVIELDKDLYGPDNHLVEWHRTPTTQETDGFQVKRPGDKNVRCTILLLLDYQPLQFKLDPRLARLLGVHTQTRPVIICALWQYIKTHKLQDQHEREYINCDKYLEQVFGCQKMKFAEIPQRLNPLLHPPDPIVINHTIRYSVEGTEQKQTACYDIDVEVDDTLKTQMNNFLLSTASQQEIQGLDNKIHETVETINQLKTNREFFLSFAKDPQQFINKWIVSQTRDLKTMTDVVGNPEEERRAEFYYQNWAQEAVCRYFYTKVQQKRAELEQALGIRNA
;
A
#
# COMPACT_ATOMS: atom_id res chain seq x y z
N MET A 1 -28.04 7.86 55.26
CA MET A 1 -29.52 7.92 55.29
C MET A 1 -30.01 8.22 53.89
N ALA A 2 -30.96 7.41 53.43
CA ALA A 2 -31.45 7.37 52.05
C ALA A 2 -32.26 8.59 51.65
N GLN A 3 -32.27 8.91 50.35
CA GLN A 3 -33.51 9.21 49.62
C GLN A 3 -33.30 9.08 48.10
N ARG A 4 -34.12 8.23 47.48
CA ARG A 4 -34.31 8.00 46.03
C ARG A 4 -35.22 9.07 45.45
N PHE A 5 -35.04 9.42 44.18
CA PHE A 5 -36.09 9.81 43.21
C PHE A 5 -35.59 9.55 41.76
N PRO A 6 -36.48 9.46 40.74
CA PRO A 6 -36.46 8.37 39.78
C PRO A 6 -36.12 8.77 38.34
N ASN A 7 -35.92 7.72 37.55
CA ASN A 7 -35.58 7.65 36.14
C ASN A 7 -36.72 8.19 35.24
N ALA A 8 -36.40 9.09 34.30
CA ALA A 8 -37.31 9.52 33.24
C ALA A 8 -36.70 9.20 31.86
N GLN A 9 -37.36 8.28 31.14
CA GLN A 9 -37.10 7.99 29.74
C GLN A 9 -37.67 9.12 28.85
N PRO A 10 -37.01 9.50 27.74
CA PRO A 10 -37.68 10.19 26.65
C PRO A 10 -38.22 9.21 25.61
N VAL A 11 -39.51 9.38 25.33
CA VAL A 11 -40.31 8.77 24.26
C VAL A 11 -39.80 9.25 22.90
N GLY A 12 -39.51 8.33 21.98
CA GLY A 12 -39.22 8.65 20.58
C GLY A 12 -40.50 8.79 19.74
N PRO A 13 -40.48 9.54 18.63
CA PRO A 13 -41.48 9.41 17.59
C PRO A 13 -40.95 8.58 16.40
N SER A 14 -41.83 7.70 15.90
CA SER A 14 -41.69 6.87 14.70
C SER A 14 -41.97 7.67 13.40
N PRO A 15 -41.74 7.08 12.21
CA PRO A 15 -41.22 7.77 11.04
C PRO A 15 -42.31 8.32 10.10
N GLY A 16 -42.05 9.49 9.49
CA GLY A 16 -42.94 10.10 8.52
C GLY A 16 -42.20 10.92 7.46
N GLN A 17 -42.27 10.43 6.23
CA GLN A 17 -42.35 11.16 4.95
C GLN A 17 -41.12 11.97 4.49
N GLN A 18 -40.49 11.47 3.41
CA GLN A 18 -39.60 12.21 2.53
C GLN A 18 -40.38 13.29 1.76
N PRO A 19 -39.88 14.53 1.62
CA PRO A 19 -40.43 15.47 0.65
C PRO A 19 -39.74 15.33 -0.71
N GLN A 20 -40.57 15.12 -1.74
CA GLN A 20 -40.24 15.28 -3.16
C GLN A 20 -39.60 16.66 -3.44
N ARG A 21 -38.47 16.67 -4.16
CA ARG A 21 -37.94 17.88 -4.81
C ARG A 21 -38.67 18.13 -6.13
N TYR A 22 -39.24 19.32 -6.27
CA TYR A 22 -39.64 19.90 -7.56
C TYR A 22 -38.39 20.38 -8.35
N PRO A 23 -38.39 20.30 -9.69
CA PRO A 23 -37.33 20.85 -10.52
C PRO A 23 -37.56 22.34 -10.84
N THR A 24 -36.50 23.14 -10.77
CA THR A 24 -36.49 24.57 -11.10
C THR A 24 -36.38 24.79 -12.62
N PRO A 25 -37.06 25.78 -13.24
CA PRO A 25 -37.02 26.01 -14.69
C PRO A 25 -35.71 26.65 -15.14
N GLY A 26 -35.19 26.19 -16.28
CA GLY A 26 -33.97 26.70 -16.93
C GLY A 26 -34.15 28.08 -17.56
N GLY A 27 -33.20 28.98 -17.29
CA GLY A 27 -33.03 30.24 -18.00
C GLY A 27 -32.05 30.10 -19.18
N PRO A 28 -32.20 30.91 -20.25
CA PRO A 28 -31.46 30.75 -21.50
C PRO A 28 -29.99 31.21 -21.40
N PRO A 29 -29.08 30.66 -22.23
CA PRO A 29 -27.65 30.99 -22.16
C PRO A 29 -27.35 32.36 -22.76
N LEU A 30 -26.55 33.15 -22.02
CA LEU A 30 -25.98 34.41 -22.50
C LEU A 30 -24.90 34.14 -23.57
N ARG A 31 -25.09 34.76 -24.75
CA ARG A 31 -24.15 34.80 -25.88
C ARG A 31 -22.80 35.38 -25.46
N GLN A 32 -21.71 34.67 -25.71
CA GLN A 32 -20.36 35.22 -25.77
C GLN A 32 -20.12 35.82 -27.16
N TYR A 33 -19.71 37.09 -27.21
CA TYR A 33 -19.19 37.73 -28.43
C TYR A 33 -17.75 37.25 -28.70
N PRO A 34 -17.42 36.82 -29.93
CA PRO A 34 -16.02 36.59 -30.31
C PRO A 34 -15.35 37.91 -30.74
N ALA A 35 -14.10 38.10 -30.33
CA ALA A 35 -13.25 39.19 -30.82
C ALA A 35 -12.72 38.89 -32.24
N PRO A 36 -12.42 39.90 -33.07
CA PRO A 36 -12.15 39.72 -34.49
C PRO A 36 -10.72 39.29 -34.79
N ASN A 37 -10.58 38.32 -35.69
CA ASN A 37 -9.32 37.81 -36.26
C ASN A 37 -9.06 38.51 -37.61
N PHE A 38 -7.85 39.04 -37.84
CA PHE A 38 -7.41 39.58 -39.14
C PHE A 38 -6.53 38.55 -39.90
N PRO A 39 -6.61 38.47 -41.24
CA PRO A 39 -6.01 37.39 -42.04
C PRO A 39 -4.68 37.76 -42.70
N GLY A 40 -3.84 36.76 -42.99
CA GLY A 40 -2.64 36.86 -43.82
C GLY A 40 -2.16 35.47 -44.30
N PRO A 41 -1.50 35.37 -45.47
CA PRO A 41 -1.94 34.48 -46.56
C PRO A 41 -1.17 33.14 -46.65
N GLY A 42 -1.84 32.17 -47.28
CA GLY A 42 -1.36 30.80 -47.45
C GLY A 42 -0.37 30.58 -48.59
N MET A 43 0.18 29.36 -48.60
CA MET A 43 0.81 28.68 -49.74
C MET A 43 0.65 27.17 -49.49
N GLY A 44 0.20 26.43 -50.51
CA GLY A 44 -0.22 25.03 -50.41
C GLY A 44 0.87 23.99 -50.69
N VAL A 45 0.62 22.79 -50.14
CA VAL A 45 0.76 21.38 -50.65
C VAL A 45 2.00 20.94 -51.47
N PRO A 46 2.28 19.61 -51.65
CA PRO A 46 1.80 18.40 -50.96
C PRO A 46 2.88 17.31 -50.63
N GLY A 47 2.53 16.42 -49.68
CA GLY A 47 2.69 14.95 -49.73
C GLY A 47 4.08 14.28 -49.77
N MET A 48 4.31 13.29 -48.89
CA MET A 48 4.90 11.98 -49.23
C MET A 48 4.82 10.96 -48.06
N VAL A 49 4.03 9.91 -48.30
CA VAL A 49 4.23 8.46 -48.05
C VAL A 49 5.03 8.00 -46.82
N GLN A 50 4.32 7.31 -45.90
CA GLN A 50 4.87 6.42 -44.88
C GLN A 50 5.34 5.08 -45.46
N ARG A 51 6.46 4.56 -44.97
CA ARG A 51 6.80 3.13 -45.08
C ARG A 51 7.53 2.68 -43.79
N PRO A 52 7.17 1.52 -43.19
CA PRO A 52 7.70 1.11 -41.89
C PRO A 52 8.94 0.22 -42.05
N GLN A 53 9.94 0.38 -41.17
CA GLN A 53 11.02 -0.60 -41.01
C GLN A 53 11.33 -0.91 -39.54
N GLN A 54 11.67 -2.19 -39.37
CA GLN A 54 11.80 -3.01 -38.18
C GLN A 54 13.03 -2.71 -37.29
N PRO A 55 13.10 -3.25 -36.07
CA PRO A 55 14.10 -2.89 -35.06
C PRO A 55 15.48 -3.51 -35.32
N PRO A 56 16.59 -2.84 -34.90
CA PRO A 56 17.93 -3.37 -35.12
C PRO A 56 18.42 -4.28 -33.98
N TYR A 57 19.10 -5.34 -34.38
CA TYR A 57 19.84 -6.31 -33.58
C TYR A 57 21.25 -5.75 -33.29
N ASN A 58 21.74 -5.90 -32.06
CA ASN A 58 23.02 -5.36 -31.60
C ASN A 58 23.98 -6.51 -31.24
N PRO A 59 25.21 -6.56 -31.79
CA PRO A 59 26.29 -7.33 -31.17
C PRO A 59 27.44 -6.44 -30.67
N ILE A 60 27.84 -6.73 -29.43
CA ILE A 60 28.92 -6.13 -28.64
C ILE A 60 30.29 -6.46 -29.26
N ARG A 61 31.19 -5.48 -29.35
CA ARG A 61 32.65 -5.68 -29.58
C ARG A 61 33.47 -4.90 -28.53
N PRO A 62 34.62 -5.42 -28.06
CA PRO A 62 35.42 -4.82 -26.97
C PRO A 62 36.39 -3.73 -27.45
N PRO A 63 36.93 -2.88 -26.54
CA PRO A 63 37.60 -1.64 -26.90
C PRO A 63 39.11 -1.79 -27.13
N ILE A 64 39.65 -1.00 -28.06
CA ILE A 64 41.09 -0.74 -28.26
C ILE A 64 41.32 0.78 -28.05
N PRO A 65 42.39 1.21 -27.35
CA PRO A 65 42.59 2.62 -27.00
C PRO A 65 43.46 3.39 -28.00
N GLY A 66 43.09 4.64 -28.25
CA GLY A 66 44.00 5.71 -28.65
C GLY A 66 43.89 6.19 -30.10
N GLN A 67 43.28 7.36 -30.29
CA GLN A 67 43.89 8.50 -31.00
C GLN A 67 42.95 9.71 -31.01
N ALA A 68 43.53 10.88 -30.78
CA ALA A 68 42.88 12.18 -30.71
C ALA A 68 42.61 12.75 -32.11
N GLN A 69 41.35 13.11 -32.39
CA GLN A 69 40.98 13.97 -33.52
C GLN A 69 39.88 14.96 -33.10
N LYS A 70 40.15 16.25 -33.29
CA LYS A 70 39.28 17.39 -33.01
C LYS A 70 38.02 17.35 -33.91
N ARG A 71 36.83 17.57 -33.34
CA ARG A 71 35.57 17.80 -34.07
C ARG A 71 35.20 19.30 -34.08
N PRO A 72 34.54 19.82 -35.14
CA PRO A 72 34.00 21.18 -35.19
C PRO A 72 32.72 21.32 -34.36
N GLY A 73 32.44 22.55 -33.91
CA GLY A 73 31.38 22.88 -32.95
C GLY A 73 29.95 22.83 -33.51
N ASP A 74 29.06 22.25 -32.72
CA ASP A 74 27.60 22.24 -32.91
C ASP A 74 26.95 23.38 -32.12
N VAL A 75 26.27 24.30 -32.81
CA VAL A 75 25.46 25.36 -32.20
C VAL A 75 24.10 24.76 -31.84
N ARG A 76 23.84 24.55 -30.54
CA ARG A 76 22.51 24.18 -30.03
C ARG A 76 21.60 25.42 -29.94
N PRO A 77 20.33 25.35 -30.36
CA PRO A 77 19.35 26.37 -30.01
C PRO A 77 19.02 26.30 -28.51
N PRO A 78 18.62 27.43 -27.87
CA PRO A 78 18.34 27.47 -26.44
C PRO A 78 17.09 26.63 -26.10
N PRO A 79 17.06 25.98 -24.91
CA PRO A 79 15.92 25.16 -24.53
C PRO A 79 14.69 26.02 -24.24
N GLN A 80 13.58 25.69 -24.90
CA GLN A 80 12.25 26.20 -24.56
C GLN A 80 11.93 25.86 -23.11
N GLN A 81 11.59 26.88 -22.32
CA GLN A 81 11.13 26.70 -20.95
C GLN A 81 9.82 25.90 -20.95
N PRO A 82 9.67 24.88 -20.08
CA PRO A 82 8.40 24.18 -19.94
C PRO A 82 7.33 25.13 -19.39
N PRO A 83 6.05 24.94 -19.74
CA PRO A 83 4.96 25.77 -19.22
C PRO A 83 4.94 25.72 -17.70
N LYS A 84 4.82 26.88 -17.05
CA LYS A 84 4.75 27.04 -15.58
C LYS A 84 3.69 26.09 -15.03
N GLY A 85 4.13 24.97 -14.43
CA GLY A 85 3.25 24.03 -13.74
C GLY A 85 2.45 24.78 -12.67
N LYS A 86 1.15 24.50 -12.59
CA LYS A 86 0.25 25.01 -11.53
C LYS A 86 0.96 24.79 -10.19
N LYS A 87 1.30 25.89 -9.49
CA LYS A 87 1.96 25.82 -8.18
C LYS A 87 1.13 24.89 -7.28
N LYS A 88 1.77 23.88 -6.69
CA LYS A 88 1.12 23.03 -5.67
C LYS A 88 0.56 23.95 -4.58
N LYS A 89 -0.76 23.91 -4.39
CA LYS A 89 -1.47 24.68 -3.36
C LYS A 89 -0.92 24.31 -1.99
N LYS A 90 -0.54 25.32 -1.21
CA LYS A 90 0.13 25.15 0.09
C LYS A 90 -0.88 25.33 1.21
N LEU A 91 -0.59 24.73 2.36
CA LEU A 91 -1.39 24.90 3.58
C LEU A 91 -1.52 26.36 4.03
N ALA A 92 -0.52 27.19 3.74
CA ALA A 92 -0.55 28.63 3.99
C ALA A 92 -1.66 29.35 3.20
N ASP A 93 -2.04 28.81 2.04
CA ASP A 93 -3.06 29.38 1.15
C ASP A 93 -4.49 29.12 1.67
N LYS A 94 -4.65 28.27 2.71
CA LYS A 94 -5.92 28.06 3.43
C LYS A 94 -6.08 28.96 4.67
N ILE A 95 -5.02 29.65 5.12
CA ILE A 95 -5.02 30.42 6.38
C ILE A 95 -5.49 31.86 6.13
N LEU A 96 -6.45 32.33 6.93
CA LEU A 96 -6.92 33.71 6.87
C LEU A 96 -5.89 34.69 7.48
N PRO A 97 -5.61 35.85 6.83
CA PRO A 97 -4.73 36.86 7.40
C PRO A 97 -5.23 37.37 8.76
N GLN A 98 -4.32 37.68 9.68
CA GLN A 98 -4.67 38.15 11.03
C GLN A 98 -5.64 39.33 11.00
N LYS A 99 -5.42 40.31 10.12
CA LYS A 99 -6.29 41.47 9.98
C LYS A 99 -7.73 41.13 9.54
N VAL A 100 -7.93 40.04 8.79
CA VAL A 100 -9.29 39.54 8.49
C VAL A 100 -9.89 38.91 9.74
N ARG A 101 -9.06 38.17 10.50
CA ARG A 101 -9.48 37.49 11.71
C ARG A 101 -9.93 38.43 12.82
N ASP A 102 -9.26 39.55 12.97
CA ASP A 102 -9.61 40.58 13.97
C ASP A 102 -10.92 41.30 13.63
N LEU A 103 -11.35 41.28 12.35
CA LEU A 103 -12.57 41.95 11.88
C LEU A 103 -13.80 41.05 11.92
N VAL A 104 -13.63 39.72 11.84
CA VAL A 104 -14.72 38.75 11.71
C VAL A 104 -14.57 37.66 12.78
N PRO A 105 -15.41 37.65 13.84
CA PRO A 105 -15.26 36.73 14.95
C PRO A 105 -15.41 35.25 14.55
N GLU A 106 -16.23 34.94 13.54
CA GLU A 106 -16.44 33.59 13.01
C GLU A 106 -15.18 33.01 12.34
N SER A 107 -14.20 33.86 12.02
CA SER A 107 -12.91 33.41 11.47
C SER A 107 -12.15 32.49 12.44
N GLN A 108 -12.36 32.63 13.75
CA GLN A 108 -11.74 31.75 14.74
C GLN A 108 -12.28 30.32 14.63
N ALA A 109 -13.59 30.15 14.43
CA ALA A 109 -14.20 28.84 14.23
C ALA A 109 -13.64 28.15 12.98
N TYR A 110 -13.40 28.89 11.89
CA TYR A 110 -12.73 28.35 10.70
C TYR A 110 -11.29 27.90 10.99
N MET A 111 -10.52 28.68 11.76
CA MET A 111 -9.16 28.29 12.15
C MET A 111 -9.13 27.05 13.06
N ASP A 112 -10.11 26.91 13.94
CA ASP A 112 -10.28 25.73 14.79
C ASP A 112 -10.63 24.49 13.95
N LEU A 113 -11.49 24.64 12.92
CA LEU A 113 -11.79 23.59 11.96
C LEU A 113 -10.54 23.14 11.18
N ILE A 114 -9.70 24.06 10.71
CA ILE A 114 -8.40 23.69 10.09
C ILE A 114 -7.52 22.91 11.06
N THR A 115 -7.48 23.33 12.32
CA THR A 115 -6.65 22.67 13.34
C THR A 115 -7.17 21.26 13.64
N PHE A 116 -8.48 21.11 13.72
CA PHE A 116 -9.14 19.82 13.88
C PHE A 116 -8.91 18.91 12.67
N GLU A 117 -9.09 19.41 11.44
CA GLU A 117 -8.80 18.71 10.19
C GLU A 117 -7.37 18.14 10.20
N ARG A 118 -6.36 18.95 10.52
CA ARG A 118 -4.96 18.48 10.61
C ARG A 118 -4.77 17.33 11.60
N LYS A 119 -5.42 17.39 12.77
CA LYS A 119 -5.36 16.34 13.78
C LYS A 119 -6.06 15.07 13.32
N LEU A 120 -7.22 15.22 12.67
CA LEU A 120 -8.00 14.13 12.10
C LEU A 120 -7.20 13.43 10.99
N ASP A 121 -6.66 14.16 10.03
CA ASP A 121 -5.85 13.64 8.93
C ASP A 121 -4.59 12.92 9.43
N SER A 122 -3.90 13.51 10.41
CA SER A 122 -2.75 12.86 11.05
C SER A 122 -3.13 11.52 11.70
N THR A 123 -4.30 11.47 12.36
CA THR A 123 -4.80 10.26 13.01
C THR A 123 -5.22 9.22 11.99
N ILE A 124 -5.93 9.61 10.93
CA ILE A 124 -6.33 8.73 9.83
C ILE A 124 -5.09 8.15 9.14
N MET A 125 -4.10 8.97 8.79
CA MET A 125 -2.88 8.51 8.14
C MET A 125 -2.08 7.56 9.04
N ARG A 126 -1.96 7.87 10.33
CA ARG A 126 -1.34 6.97 11.31
C ARG A 126 -2.06 5.63 11.39
N LYS A 127 -3.39 5.64 11.53
CA LYS A 127 -4.18 4.41 11.57
C LYS A 127 -4.10 3.63 10.26
N ARG A 128 -4.02 4.30 9.11
CA ARG A 128 -3.79 3.66 7.82
C ARG A 128 -2.44 2.92 7.79
N LEU A 129 -1.38 3.54 8.29
CA LEU A 129 -0.06 2.91 8.40
C LEU A 129 -0.06 1.76 9.42
N ASP A 130 -0.71 1.92 10.57
CA ASP A 130 -0.88 0.86 11.58
C ASP A 130 -1.59 -0.37 10.98
N ILE A 131 -2.65 -0.14 10.20
CA ILE A 131 -3.40 -1.19 9.50
C ILE A 131 -2.53 -1.87 8.44
N GLN A 132 -1.77 -1.10 7.65
CA GLN A 132 -0.84 -1.66 6.67
C GLN A 132 0.24 -2.52 7.33
N GLU A 133 0.80 -2.08 8.46
CA GLU A 133 1.79 -2.84 9.22
C GLU A 133 1.18 -4.11 9.84
N ALA A 134 -0.03 -4.00 10.41
CA ALA A 134 -0.75 -5.15 10.94
C ALA A 134 -1.04 -6.20 9.86
N LEU A 135 -1.43 -5.77 8.65
CA LEU A 135 -1.71 -6.68 7.52
C LEU A 135 -0.46 -7.43 7.00
N LYS A 136 0.76 -6.97 7.30
CA LYS A 136 1.98 -7.73 6.99
C LYS A 136 2.09 -9.00 7.82
N ARG A 137 1.43 -9.05 8.98
CA ARG A 137 1.39 -10.21 9.85
C ARG A 137 0.20 -11.09 9.44
N PRO A 138 0.40 -12.39 9.17
CA PRO A 138 -0.70 -13.29 8.88
C PRO A 138 -1.71 -13.30 10.05
N MET A 139 -2.96 -12.92 9.76
CA MET A 139 -4.06 -12.97 10.72
C MET A 139 -4.85 -14.25 10.45
N LYS A 140 -4.55 -15.30 11.22
CA LYS A 140 -5.21 -16.61 11.12
C LYS A 140 -6.00 -16.89 12.39
N GLN A 141 -7.17 -17.48 12.23
CA GLN A 141 -8.00 -18.02 13.31
C GLN A 141 -8.00 -19.54 13.24
N LYS A 142 -7.95 -20.22 14.39
CA LYS A 142 -8.13 -21.67 14.46
C LYS A 142 -9.62 -22.00 14.41
N ARG A 143 -9.99 -22.99 13.59
CA ARG A 143 -11.34 -23.53 13.43
C ARG A 143 -11.28 -25.05 13.43
N LYS A 144 -12.38 -25.70 13.79
CA LYS A 144 -12.48 -27.16 13.72
C LYS A 144 -12.93 -27.61 12.33
N LEU A 145 -12.13 -28.42 11.67
CA LEU A 145 -12.50 -29.15 10.47
C LEU A 145 -12.91 -30.56 10.88
N ARG A 146 -14.17 -30.92 10.64
CA ARG A 146 -14.67 -32.28 10.87
C ARG A 146 -14.48 -33.11 9.62
N ILE A 147 -13.84 -34.25 9.78
CA ILE A 147 -13.57 -35.24 8.74
C ILE A 147 -14.50 -36.41 8.96
N PHE A 148 -15.23 -36.80 7.91
CA PHE A 148 -16.11 -37.95 7.89
C PHE A 148 -15.45 -39.04 7.05
N ILE A 149 -15.22 -40.19 7.67
CA ILE A 149 -14.75 -41.39 6.98
C ILE A 149 -15.90 -42.38 7.01
N SER A 150 -16.49 -42.62 5.85
CA SER A 150 -17.58 -43.60 5.71
C SER A 150 -17.21 -44.66 4.70
N ASN A 151 -17.55 -45.91 5.00
CA ASN A 151 -17.42 -47.01 4.05
C ASN A 151 -18.79 -47.65 3.76
N THR A 152 -19.00 -48.01 2.50
CA THR A 152 -20.17 -48.73 2.00
C THR A 152 -19.69 -50.00 1.30
N PHE A 153 -20.34 -51.12 1.56
CA PHE A 153 -20.03 -52.39 0.91
C PHE A 153 -21.14 -52.76 -0.08
N TYR A 154 -20.76 -53.25 -1.25
CA TYR A 154 -21.63 -53.71 -2.32
C TYR A 154 -21.41 -55.22 -2.52
N PRO A 155 -22.37 -56.07 -2.12
CA PRO A 155 -22.25 -57.50 -2.32
C PRO A 155 -22.24 -57.87 -3.81
N ALA A 156 -21.67 -59.03 -4.12
CA ALA A 156 -21.70 -59.59 -5.45
C ALA A 156 -23.15 -59.83 -5.88
N LYS A 157 -23.49 -59.50 -7.14
CA LYS A 157 -24.80 -59.85 -7.71
C LYS A 157 -24.72 -61.24 -8.30
N GLU A 158 -25.68 -62.10 -7.98
CA GLU A 158 -25.82 -63.41 -8.62
C GLU A 158 -26.06 -63.24 -10.12
N ALA A 159 -25.39 -64.05 -10.94
CA ALA A 159 -25.49 -63.98 -12.39
C ALA A 159 -26.89 -64.42 -12.85
N THR A 160 -27.62 -63.53 -13.51
CA THR A 160 -28.84 -63.87 -14.25
C THR A 160 -28.48 -64.18 -15.70
N GLU A 161 -29.29 -64.98 -16.42
CA GLU A 161 -29.02 -65.48 -17.79
C GLU A 161 -28.71 -64.42 -18.88
N SER A 162 -28.75 -63.13 -18.54
CA SER A 162 -28.47 -61.99 -19.42
C SER A 162 -27.47 -60.96 -18.87
N ASP A 163 -26.87 -61.18 -17.68
CA ASP A 163 -25.89 -60.26 -17.07
C ASP A 163 -24.73 -61.05 -16.40
N ASP A 164 -23.50 -60.72 -16.77
CA ASP A 164 -22.29 -61.33 -16.20
C ASP A 164 -22.17 -60.86 -14.74
N GLY A 165 -22.22 -61.80 -13.78
CA GLY A 165 -22.39 -61.50 -12.36
C GLY A 165 -21.44 -60.42 -11.81
N GLY A 166 -21.94 -59.57 -10.91
CA GLY A 166 -21.18 -58.43 -10.37
C GLY A 166 -20.18 -58.85 -9.28
N ILE A 167 -18.92 -58.41 -9.36
CA ILE A 167 -17.89 -58.65 -8.35
C ILE A 167 -18.19 -57.81 -7.09
N ALA A 168 -18.07 -58.42 -5.91
CA ALA A 168 -18.19 -57.72 -4.64
C ALA A 168 -17.19 -56.56 -4.55
N SER A 169 -17.63 -55.40 -4.06
CA SER A 169 -16.79 -54.21 -3.99
C SER A 169 -17.10 -53.37 -2.77
N TRP A 170 -16.15 -52.56 -2.35
CA TRP A 170 -16.36 -51.58 -1.30
C TRP A 170 -16.02 -50.19 -1.82
N GLU A 171 -16.59 -49.21 -1.12
CA GLU A 171 -16.40 -47.80 -1.38
C GLU A 171 -16.03 -47.10 -0.07
N LEU A 172 -14.93 -46.36 -0.08
CA LEU A 172 -14.47 -45.51 1.01
C LEU A 172 -14.66 -44.05 0.60
N ARG A 173 -15.34 -43.26 1.45
CA ARG A 173 -15.47 -41.81 1.30
C ARG A 173 -14.77 -41.11 2.44
N VAL A 174 -13.90 -40.16 2.09
CA VAL A 174 -13.25 -39.23 3.01
C VAL A 174 -13.74 -37.83 2.68
N GLU A 175 -14.66 -37.32 3.47
CA GLU A 175 -15.29 -36.00 3.29
C GLU A 175 -14.92 -35.09 4.46
N GLY A 176 -15.06 -33.77 4.29
CA GLY A 176 -14.92 -32.90 5.45
C GLY A 176 -15.66 -31.58 5.35
N ARG A 177 -15.90 -31.00 6.52
CA ARG A 177 -16.69 -29.78 6.68
C ARG A 177 -16.13 -28.94 7.82
N LEU A 178 -15.91 -27.66 7.53
CA LEU A 178 -15.56 -26.68 8.56
C LEU A 178 -16.76 -26.49 9.51
N LEU A 179 -16.51 -26.63 10.80
CA LEU A 179 -17.48 -26.36 11.85
C LEU A 179 -17.52 -24.86 12.13
N ASP A 180 -18.72 -24.29 12.13
CA ASP A 180 -18.96 -22.92 12.57
C ASP A 180 -19.30 -22.90 14.05
N ASP A 181 -18.44 -22.29 14.87
CA ASP A 181 -18.75 -22.01 16.28
C ASP A 181 -19.90 -20.98 16.42
N SER A 182 -20.19 -20.21 15.35
CA SER A 182 -21.12 -19.09 15.34
C SER A 182 -22.61 -19.48 15.25
N LYS A 183 -22.96 -20.77 15.22
CA LYS A 183 -24.37 -21.20 15.14
C LYS A 183 -25.18 -20.91 16.41
N ASN A 184 -24.54 -20.48 17.50
CA ASN A 184 -25.20 -20.16 18.77
C ASN A 184 -25.46 -18.65 19.01
N ASP A 185 -25.12 -17.76 18.07
CA ASP A 185 -25.36 -16.31 18.24
C ASP A 185 -26.35 -15.77 17.19
N PRO A 186 -27.66 -15.67 17.53
CA PRO A 186 -28.70 -15.23 16.59
C PRO A 186 -28.58 -13.77 16.14
N ASN A 187 -27.71 -12.96 16.75
CA ASN A 187 -27.50 -11.55 16.38
C ASN A 187 -26.37 -11.32 15.37
N LYS A 188 -25.62 -12.36 14.95
CA LYS A 188 -24.64 -12.25 13.87
C LYS A 188 -25.23 -12.84 12.59
N HIS A 189 -25.66 -11.97 11.68
CA HIS A 189 -25.86 -12.36 10.29
C HIS A 189 -24.58 -13.05 9.80
N PRO A 190 -24.65 -14.32 9.34
CA PRO A 190 -23.48 -14.97 8.80
C PRO A 190 -23.06 -14.14 7.58
N PRO A 191 -21.81 -13.65 7.53
CA PRO A 191 -21.27 -13.18 6.25
C PRO A 191 -21.48 -14.31 5.24
N LEU A 192 -21.64 -13.99 3.95
CA LEU A 192 -21.41 -14.96 2.88
C LEU A 192 -19.97 -15.47 3.00
N GLN A 193 -19.73 -16.39 3.94
CA GLN A 193 -18.45 -17.04 4.09
C GLN A 193 -18.37 -18.00 2.91
N VAL A 194 -17.44 -17.70 2.01
CA VAL A 194 -17.02 -18.64 0.97
C VAL A 194 -16.68 -19.93 1.68
N LYS A 195 -17.55 -20.94 1.57
CA LYS A 195 -17.33 -22.26 2.15
C LYS A 195 -16.05 -22.79 1.51
N ARG A 196 -14.96 -22.78 2.28
CA ARG A 196 -13.72 -23.43 1.86
C ARG A 196 -13.96 -24.91 1.72
N LYS A 197 -13.50 -25.45 0.60
CA LYS A 197 -13.63 -26.87 0.27
C LYS A 197 -12.74 -27.72 1.16
N PHE A 198 -13.15 -28.94 1.48
CA PHE A 198 -12.36 -29.87 2.29
C PHE A 198 -10.91 -29.99 1.78
N SER A 199 -10.72 -30.21 0.48
CA SER A 199 -9.40 -30.40 -0.09
C SER A 199 -8.52 -29.14 0.02
N SER A 200 -9.09 -27.93 0.18
CA SER A 200 -8.37 -26.64 0.34
C SER A 200 -7.40 -26.59 1.52
N PHE A 201 -7.60 -27.44 2.53
CA PHE A 201 -6.78 -27.48 3.74
C PHE A 201 -5.58 -28.42 3.64
N PHE A 202 -5.48 -29.24 2.59
CA PHE A 202 -4.48 -30.28 2.47
C PHE A 202 -3.61 -30.09 1.24
N LYS A 203 -2.30 -30.28 1.43
CA LYS A 203 -1.32 -30.37 0.36
C LYS A 203 -1.37 -31.74 -0.30
N SER A 204 -1.65 -32.78 0.48
CA SER A 204 -1.75 -34.15 -0.01
C SER A 204 -2.60 -35.02 0.91
N LEU A 205 -3.22 -36.03 0.32
CA LEU A 205 -3.95 -37.10 0.97
C LEU A 205 -3.43 -38.42 0.41
N VAL A 206 -3.08 -39.37 1.28
CA VAL A 206 -2.65 -40.71 0.89
C VAL A 206 -3.51 -41.73 1.64
N ILE A 207 -4.04 -42.72 0.94
CA ILE A 207 -4.75 -43.87 1.52
C ILE A 207 -3.92 -45.10 1.24
N GLU A 208 -3.37 -45.68 2.29
CA GLU A 208 -2.65 -46.94 2.26
C GLU A 208 -3.62 -48.06 2.66
N LEU A 209 -3.84 -49.01 1.78
CA LEU A 209 -4.62 -50.23 1.99
C LEU A 209 -3.68 -51.38 2.37
N ASP A 210 -4.27 -52.50 2.81
CA ASP A 210 -3.49 -53.70 3.14
C ASP A 210 -2.73 -54.23 1.91
N LYS A 211 -1.39 -54.20 1.99
CA LYS A 211 -0.46 -54.56 0.91
C LYS A 211 -0.59 -56.03 0.52
N ASP A 212 -0.94 -56.91 1.46
CA ASP A 212 -1.08 -58.35 1.19
C ASP A 212 -2.35 -58.66 0.40
N LEU A 213 -3.38 -57.81 0.49
CA LEU A 213 -4.65 -57.97 -0.23
C LEU A 213 -4.60 -57.36 -1.64
N TYR A 214 -3.97 -56.20 -1.81
CA TYR A 214 -4.01 -55.43 -3.06
C TYR A 214 -2.68 -55.42 -3.84
N GLY A 215 -1.61 -56.00 -3.29
CA GLY A 215 -0.30 -56.03 -3.90
C GLY A 215 0.40 -54.66 -3.92
N PRO A 216 1.65 -54.60 -4.40
CA PRO A 216 2.48 -53.40 -4.32
C PRO A 216 1.95 -52.22 -5.14
N ASP A 217 1.19 -52.47 -6.21
CA ASP A 217 0.79 -51.40 -7.15
C ASP A 217 -0.59 -50.81 -6.86
N ASN A 218 -1.49 -51.55 -6.20
CA ASN A 218 -2.88 -51.10 -5.99
C ASN A 218 -3.23 -50.77 -4.54
N HIS A 219 -2.32 -51.01 -3.60
CA HIS A 219 -2.53 -50.72 -2.18
C HIS A 219 -2.47 -49.22 -1.84
N LEU A 220 -1.90 -48.37 -2.71
CA LEU A 220 -1.73 -46.95 -2.44
C LEU A 220 -2.63 -46.10 -3.33
N VAL A 221 -3.31 -45.13 -2.73
CA VAL A 221 -4.06 -44.09 -3.45
C VAL A 221 -3.57 -42.73 -2.99
N GLU A 222 -2.96 -41.97 -3.89
CA GLU A 222 -2.36 -40.68 -3.58
C GLU A 222 -3.08 -39.55 -4.32
N TRP A 223 -3.30 -38.46 -3.59
CA TRP A 223 -3.73 -37.19 -4.13
C TRP A 223 -2.75 -36.11 -3.68
N HIS A 224 -2.27 -35.32 -4.63
CA HIS A 224 -1.41 -34.17 -4.39
C HIS A 224 -2.05 -32.93 -4.98
N ARG A 225 -2.10 -31.87 -4.17
CA ARG A 225 -2.55 -30.54 -4.62
C ARG A 225 -1.52 -29.96 -5.60
N THR A 226 -2.01 -29.59 -6.78
CA THR A 226 -1.29 -28.76 -7.75
C THR A 226 -2.00 -27.42 -7.93
N PRO A 227 -1.34 -26.38 -8.49
CA PRO A 227 -1.97 -25.07 -8.71
C PRO A 227 -3.23 -25.10 -9.60
N THR A 228 -3.42 -26.15 -10.41
CA THR A 228 -4.57 -26.34 -11.29
C THR A 228 -5.60 -27.32 -10.75
N THR A 229 -5.37 -27.92 -9.57
CA THR A 229 -6.28 -28.90 -8.98
C THR A 229 -7.60 -28.25 -8.59
N GLN A 230 -8.72 -28.81 -9.04
CA GLN A 230 -10.04 -28.37 -8.60
C GLN A 230 -10.28 -28.79 -7.15
N GLU A 231 -10.75 -27.86 -6.33
CA GLU A 231 -11.04 -28.13 -4.92
C GLU A 231 -12.37 -28.89 -4.75
N THR A 232 -12.39 -29.87 -3.85
CA THR A 232 -13.52 -30.79 -3.63
C THR A 232 -13.81 -30.92 -2.13
N ASP A 233 -15.04 -31.33 -1.79
CA ASP A 233 -15.47 -31.55 -0.40
C ASP A 233 -15.20 -32.97 0.12
N GLY A 234 -14.71 -33.85 -0.75
CA GLY A 234 -14.32 -35.20 -0.37
C GLY A 234 -13.69 -35.99 -1.52
N PHE A 235 -13.21 -37.17 -1.15
CA PHE A 235 -12.59 -38.15 -2.02
C PHE A 235 -13.31 -39.49 -1.87
N GLN A 236 -13.50 -40.17 -3.00
CA GLN A 236 -14.17 -41.46 -3.06
C GLN A 236 -13.24 -42.47 -3.73
N VAL A 237 -13.02 -43.61 -3.08
CA VAL A 237 -12.21 -44.72 -3.59
C VAL A 237 -13.06 -45.98 -3.61
N LYS A 238 -13.13 -46.64 -4.76
CA LYS A 238 -13.86 -47.91 -4.94
C LYS A 238 -12.89 -48.98 -5.40
N ARG A 239 -12.93 -50.16 -4.77
CA ARG A 239 -12.12 -51.33 -5.16
C ARG A 239 -12.94 -52.62 -4.99
N PRO A 240 -12.65 -53.67 -5.78
CA PRO A 240 -13.22 -55.00 -5.56
C PRO A 240 -12.67 -55.63 -4.27
N GLY A 241 -13.46 -56.46 -3.63
CA GLY A 241 -13.07 -57.20 -2.43
C GLY A 241 -14.28 -57.66 -1.60
N ASP A 242 -14.11 -58.78 -0.92
CA ASP A 242 -15.10 -59.47 -0.08
C ASP A 242 -14.61 -59.69 1.37
N LYS A 243 -13.48 -59.06 1.73
CA LYS A 243 -12.82 -59.18 3.04
C LYS A 243 -12.74 -57.84 3.74
N ASN A 244 -12.52 -57.88 5.05
CA ASN A 244 -12.18 -56.69 5.83
C ASN A 244 -10.83 -56.14 5.35
N VAL A 245 -10.77 -54.83 5.09
CA VAL A 245 -9.54 -54.16 4.65
C VAL A 245 -9.14 -53.13 5.71
N ARG A 246 -7.94 -53.26 6.25
CA ARG A 246 -7.34 -52.20 7.07
C ARG A 246 -6.80 -51.13 6.13
N CYS A 247 -7.05 -49.87 6.48
CA CYS A 247 -6.47 -48.76 5.75
C CYS A 247 -5.96 -47.66 6.68
N THR A 248 -4.91 -47.01 6.25
CA THR A 248 -4.28 -45.87 6.91
C THR A 248 -4.45 -44.65 6.02
N ILE A 249 -5.12 -43.63 6.53
CA ILE A 249 -5.35 -42.37 5.82
C ILE A 249 -4.36 -41.35 6.37
N LEU A 250 -3.49 -40.85 5.51
CA LEU A 250 -2.47 -39.84 5.80
C LEU A 250 -2.91 -38.51 5.19
N LEU A 251 -3.09 -37.49 6.04
CA LEU A 251 -3.54 -36.16 5.63
C LEU A 251 -2.43 -35.14 5.91
N LEU A 252 -1.84 -34.59 4.85
CA LEU A 252 -0.80 -33.56 4.96
C LEU A 252 -1.45 -32.18 4.83
N LEU A 253 -1.51 -31.43 5.93
CA LEU A 253 -2.05 -30.07 5.94
C LEU A 253 -1.20 -29.11 5.08
N ASP A 254 -1.89 -28.19 4.40
CA ASP A 254 -1.26 -27.09 3.68
C ASP A 254 -1.15 -25.85 4.58
N TYR A 255 -0.04 -25.77 5.32
CA TYR A 255 0.22 -24.63 6.19
C TYR A 255 0.61 -23.39 5.39
N GLN A 256 -0.17 -22.32 5.51
CA GLN A 256 0.10 -21.04 4.85
C GLN A 256 0.08 -19.88 5.85
N PRO A 257 1.25 -19.36 6.28
CA PRO A 257 2.61 -19.63 5.77
C PRO A 257 3.17 -21.00 6.20
N LEU A 258 4.18 -21.48 5.47
CA LEU A 258 4.81 -22.78 5.68
C LEU A 258 5.32 -22.94 7.12
N GLN A 259 4.91 -24.03 7.75
CA GLN A 259 5.34 -24.44 9.09
C GLN A 259 6.32 -25.61 8.99
N PHE A 260 7.17 -25.74 10.00
CA PHE A 260 8.19 -26.78 10.12
C PHE A 260 8.07 -27.46 11.48
N LYS A 261 8.27 -28.78 11.49
CA LYS A 261 8.47 -29.56 12.70
C LYS A 261 9.92 -29.42 13.14
N LEU A 262 10.14 -29.10 14.41
CA LEU A 262 11.50 -28.97 14.95
C LEU A 262 12.06 -30.35 15.32
N ASP A 263 13.38 -30.47 15.26
CA ASP A 263 14.10 -31.57 15.91
C ASP A 263 13.63 -31.72 17.37
N PRO A 264 13.38 -32.94 17.88
CA PRO A 264 12.83 -33.15 19.22
C PRO A 264 13.60 -32.46 20.36
N ARG A 265 14.92 -32.30 20.23
CA ARG A 265 15.77 -31.66 21.24
C ARG A 265 15.55 -30.15 21.23
N LEU A 266 15.52 -29.55 20.04
CA LEU A 266 15.22 -28.13 19.88
C LEU A 266 13.76 -27.82 20.25
N ALA A 267 12.83 -28.69 19.90
CA ALA A 267 11.41 -28.54 20.20
C ALA A 267 11.16 -28.48 21.72
N ARG A 268 11.81 -29.37 22.47
CA ARG A 268 11.75 -29.38 23.95
C ARG A 268 12.38 -28.15 24.57
N LEU A 269 13.50 -27.68 24.01
CA LEU A 269 14.21 -26.50 24.51
C LEU A 269 13.39 -25.22 24.33
N LEU A 270 12.78 -25.04 23.15
CA LEU A 270 12.01 -23.84 22.82
C LEU A 270 10.55 -23.92 23.26
N GLY A 271 10.05 -25.10 23.63
CA GLY A 271 8.63 -25.33 23.90
C GLY A 271 7.74 -25.24 22.66
N VAL A 272 8.32 -25.48 21.47
CA VAL A 272 7.65 -25.31 20.17
C VAL A 272 7.80 -26.59 19.34
N HIS A 273 6.69 -27.25 19.00
CA HIS A 273 6.74 -28.49 18.22
C HIS A 273 6.72 -28.24 16.70
N THR A 274 5.73 -27.48 16.23
CA THR A 274 5.54 -27.14 14.81
C THR A 274 5.16 -25.68 14.68
N GLN A 275 5.95 -24.88 13.95
CA GLN A 275 5.72 -23.45 13.78
C GLN A 275 6.37 -22.90 12.50
N THR A 276 6.05 -21.65 12.18
CA THR A 276 6.73 -20.92 11.09
C THR A 276 8.17 -20.57 11.47
N ARG A 277 9.05 -20.50 10.46
CA ARG A 277 10.46 -20.17 10.67
C ARG A 277 10.69 -18.87 11.46
N PRO A 278 9.99 -17.74 11.19
CA PRO A 278 10.15 -16.52 11.98
C PRO A 278 9.79 -16.70 13.46
N VAL A 279 8.71 -17.44 13.76
CA VAL A 279 8.30 -17.72 15.14
C VAL A 279 9.34 -18.58 15.86
N ILE A 280 9.92 -19.57 15.18
CA ILE A 280 10.99 -20.41 15.73
C ILE A 280 12.23 -19.57 16.07
N ILE A 281 12.65 -18.68 15.15
CA ILE A 281 13.78 -17.77 15.39
C ILE A 281 13.49 -16.83 16.56
N CYS A 282 12.27 -16.29 16.65
CA CYS A 282 11.86 -15.46 17.79
C CYS A 282 11.88 -16.24 19.12
N ALA A 283 11.44 -17.50 19.12
CA ALA A 283 11.48 -18.36 20.31
C ALA A 283 12.93 -18.65 20.74
N LEU A 284 13.81 -18.95 19.78
CA LEU A 284 15.24 -19.11 20.03
C LEU A 284 15.87 -17.82 20.58
N TRP A 285 15.52 -16.67 20.01
CA TRP A 285 15.97 -15.37 20.49
C TRP A 285 15.50 -15.09 21.92
N GLN A 286 14.24 -15.43 22.23
CA GLN A 286 13.69 -15.31 23.57
C GLN A 286 14.46 -16.19 24.58
N TYR A 287 14.82 -17.41 24.19
CA TYR A 287 15.65 -18.30 24.99
C TYR A 287 17.02 -17.66 25.27
N ILE A 288 17.73 -17.21 24.21
CA ILE A 288 19.04 -16.54 24.31
C ILE A 288 18.99 -15.33 25.26
N LYS A 289 17.96 -14.49 25.14
CA LYS A 289 17.79 -13.32 26.01
C LYS A 289 17.54 -13.70 27.47
N THR A 290 16.65 -14.67 27.69
CA THR A 290 16.27 -15.10 29.03
C THR A 290 17.46 -15.71 29.78
N HIS A 291 18.30 -16.46 29.07
CA HIS A 291 19.50 -17.09 29.61
C HIS A 291 20.76 -16.21 29.51
N LYS A 292 20.64 -14.97 29.02
CA LYS A 292 21.74 -14.00 28.85
C LYS A 292 22.94 -14.57 28.09
N LEU A 293 22.66 -15.32 27.02
CA LEU A 293 23.67 -16.03 26.23
C LEU A 293 24.34 -15.15 25.16
N GLN A 294 23.89 -13.91 24.98
CA GLN A 294 24.56 -12.95 24.10
C GLN A 294 25.86 -12.48 24.76
N ASP A 295 26.95 -12.48 24.00
CA ASP A 295 28.25 -12.02 24.48
C ASP A 295 28.21 -10.52 24.84
N GLN A 296 28.80 -10.16 25.99
CA GLN A 296 28.75 -8.79 26.51
C GLN A 296 29.68 -7.84 25.73
N HIS A 297 30.80 -8.35 25.24
CA HIS A 297 31.81 -7.58 24.51
C HIS A 297 31.51 -7.60 23.00
N GLU A 298 31.14 -8.77 22.48
CA GLU A 298 30.83 -8.95 21.06
C GLU A 298 29.36 -9.28 20.83
N ARG A 299 28.49 -8.26 20.80
CA ARG A 299 27.02 -8.43 20.70
C ARG A 299 26.53 -9.17 19.43
N GLU A 300 27.39 -9.46 18.47
CA GLU A 300 27.06 -10.28 17.30
C GLU A 300 27.15 -11.80 17.56
N TYR A 301 27.74 -12.21 18.68
CA TYR A 301 27.91 -13.61 19.04
C TYR A 301 27.00 -14.05 20.19
N ILE A 302 26.71 -15.35 20.16
CA ILE A 302 25.97 -16.09 21.17
C ILE A 302 26.90 -17.17 21.71
N ASN A 303 27.06 -17.19 23.04
CA ASN A 303 27.75 -18.22 23.77
C ASN A 303 26.73 -19.32 24.09
N CYS A 304 26.77 -20.41 23.33
CA CYS A 304 25.84 -21.52 23.49
C CYS A 304 26.02 -22.15 24.87
N ASP A 305 24.92 -22.33 25.59
CA ASP A 305 24.92 -23.12 26.82
C ASP A 305 24.98 -24.63 26.49
N LYS A 306 25.01 -25.47 27.53
CA LYS A 306 25.09 -26.93 27.39
C LYS A 306 23.97 -27.51 26.51
N TYR A 307 22.80 -26.88 26.48
CA TYR A 307 21.65 -27.35 25.70
C TYR A 307 21.73 -26.90 24.24
N LEU A 308 22.12 -25.65 23.99
CA LEU A 308 22.33 -25.14 22.63
C LEU A 308 23.55 -25.78 21.96
N GLU A 309 24.65 -26.00 22.69
CA GLU A 309 25.82 -26.71 22.17
C GLU A 309 25.45 -28.12 21.75
N GLN A 310 24.60 -28.78 22.54
CA GLN A 310 24.05 -30.09 22.24
C GLN A 310 23.23 -30.12 20.94
N VAL A 311 22.46 -29.06 20.65
CA VAL A 311 21.57 -28.97 19.48
C VAL A 311 22.31 -28.50 18.23
N PHE A 312 23.14 -27.45 18.33
CA PHE A 312 23.83 -26.83 17.21
C PHE A 312 25.25 -27.35 16.97
N GLY A 313 25.82 -28.10 17.93
CA GLY A 313 27.15 -28.68 17.83
C GLY A 313 28.29 -27.66 17.93
N CYS A 314 28.05 -26.48 18.49
CA CYS A 314 29.05 -25.43 18.64
C CYS A 314 28.93 -24.67 19.97
N GLN A 315 30.07 -24.23 20.50
CA GLN A 315 30.14 -23.46 21.75
C GLN A 315 29.84 -21.97 21.56
N LYS A 316 30.15 -21.41 20.39
CA LYS A 316 29.93 -20.01 20.06
C LYS A 316 29.49 -19.90 18.60
N MET A 317 28.50 -19.06 18.31
CA MET A 317 28.00 -18.81 16.95
C MET A 317 27.56 -17.36 16.75
N LYS A 318 27.60 -16.86 15.51
CA LYS A 318 27.06 -15.53 15.15
C LYS A 318 25.55 -15.56 14.93
N PHE A 319 24.85 -14.44 15.17
CA PHE A 319 23.42 -14.31 14.84
C PHE A 319 23.13 -14.60 13.36
N ALA A 320 24.01 -14.17 12.46
CA ALA A 320 23.85 -14.38 11.02
C ALA A 320 23.92 -15.87 10.60
N GLU A 321 24.54 -16.73 11.43
CA GLU A 321 24.65 -18.16 11.16
C GLU A 321 23.41 -18.95 11.59
N ILE A 322 22.57 -18.40 12.49
CA ILE A 322 21.39 -19.08 13.02
C ILE A 322 20.51 -19.65 11.91
N PRO A 323 20.13 -18.90 10.84
CA PRO A 323 19.25 -19.46 9.83
C PRO A 323 19.85 -20.68 9.12
N GLN A 324 21.17 -20.67 8.86
CA GLN A 324 21.85 -21.79 8.19
C GLN A 324 21.97 -23.00 9.12
N ARG A 325 22.32 -22.78 10.39
CA ARG A 325 22.42 -23.83 11.42
C ARG A 325 21.06 -24.42 11.80
N LEU A 326 19.99 -23.63 11.70
CA LEU A 326 18.62 -24.04 12.00
C LEU A 326 18.04 -24.92 10.88
N ASN A 327 18.40 -24.68 9.61
CA ASN A 327 17.85 -25.41 8.44
C ASN A 327 17.82 -26.94 8.61
N PRO A 328 18.90 -27.62 9.00
CA PRO A 328 18.92 -29.08 9.16
C PRO A 328 18.01 -29.59 10.28
N LEU A 329 17.64 -28.73 11.22
CA LEU A 329 16.78 -29.05 12.38
C LEU A 329 15.30 -28.77 12.10
N LEU A 330 14.97 -28.32 10.88
CA LEU A 330 13.60 -28.05 10.43
C LEU A 330 13.16 -29.14 9.46
N HIS A 331 12.21 -29.95 9.90
CA HIS A 331 11.61 -31.03 9.12
C HIS A 331 10.21 -30.63 8.61
N PRO A 332 9.70 -31.28 7.55
CA PRO A 332 8.30 -31.13 7.19
C PRO A 332 7.38 -31.53 8.36
N PRO A 333 6.22 -30.87 8.53
CA PRO A 333 5.22 -31.27 9.51
C PRO A 333 4.77 -32.71 9.31
N ASP A 334 4.48 -33.40 10.41
CA ASP A 334 3.97 -34.77 10.35
C ASP A 334 2.55 -34.80 9.76
N PRO A 335 2.24 -35.83 8.93
CA PRO A 335 0.88 -36.04 8.46
C PRO A 335 -0.02 -36.42 9.63
N ILE A 336 -1.30 -36.08 9.52
CA ILE A 336 -2.32 -36.62 10.41
C ILE A 336 -2.61 -38.05 9.95
N VAL A 337 -2.44 -39.01 10.85
CA VAL A 337 -2.62 -40.44 10.57
C VAL A 337 -3.94 -40.90 11.18
N ILE A 338 -4.84 -41.43 10.35
CA ILE A 338 -6.10 -42.02 10.79
C ILE A 338 -6.14 -43.48 10.36
N ASN A 339 -6.19 -44.39 11.33
CA ASN A 339 -6.34 -45.82 11.08
C ASN A 339 -7.83 -46.16 11.02
N HIS A 340 -8.28 -46.72 9.91
CA HIS A 340 -9.65 -47.16 9.68
C HIS A 340 -9.69 -48.62 9.25
N THR A 341 -10.81 -49.29 9.50
CA THR A 341 -11.02 -50.67 9.02
C THR A 341 -12.33 -50.70 8.28
N ILE A 342 -12.27 -51.02 6.99
CA ILE A 342 -13.43 -51.26 6.15
C ILE A 342 -13.95 -52.64 6.54
N ARG A 343 -15.08 -52.65 7.26
CA ARG A 343 -15.73 -53.89 7.69
C ARG A 343 -16.68 -54.39 6.61
N TYR A 344 -16.55 -55.68 6.29
CA TYR A 344 -17.48 -56.46 5.51
C TYR A 344 -18.69 -56.80 6.38
N SER A 345 -19.90 -56.49 5.90
CA SER A 345 -21.15 -56.88 6.54
C SER A 345 -21.82 -57.95 5.69
N VAL A 346 -21.98 -59.15 6.24
CA VAL A 346 -22.64 -60.30 5.60
C VAL A 346 -24.16 -60.18 5.66
N GLU A 347 -24.69 -59.41 6.63
CA GLU A 347 -26.12 -59.23 6.83
C GLU A 347 -26.56 -57.87 6.27
N GLY A 348 -27.62 -57.87 5.45
CA GLY A 348 -28.16 -56.76 4.66
C GLY A 348 -28.71 -55.57 5.46
N THR A 349 -28.04 -55.18 6.55
CA THR A 349 -28.26 -53.89 7.20
C THR A 349 -27.27 -52.91 6.56
N GLU A 350 -27.77 -51.93 5.81
CA GLU A 350 -26.99 -50.78 5.33
C GLU A 350 -26.51 -49.91 6.51
N GLN A 351 -25.66 -50.46 7.38
CA GLN A 351 -25.03 -49.69 8.44
C GLN A 351 -23.87 -48.92 7.80
N LYS A 352 -24.18 -47.73 7.27
CA LYS A 352 -23.19 -46.75 6.87
C LYS A 352 -22.38 -46.34 8.10
N GLN A 353 -21.27 -47.04 8.33
CA GLN A 353 -20.38 -46.75 9.45
C GLN A 353 -19.60 -45.48 9.11
N THR A 354 -20.00 -44.35 9.70
CA THR A 354 -19.31 -43.07 9.54
C THR A 354 -18.52 -42.76 10.81
N ALA A 355 -17.20 -42.75 10.72
CA ALA A 355 -16.32 -42.24 11.76
C ALA A 355 -16.11 -40.72 11.56
N CYS A 356 -16.11 -39.97 12.65
CA CYS A 356 -15.92 -38.51 12.64
C CYS A 356 -14.66 -38.13 13.42
N TYR A 357 -13.79 -37.32 12.81
CA TYR A 357 -12.56 -36.82 13.43
C TYR A 357 -12.51 -35.30 13.32
N ASP A 358 -12.27 -34.61 14.43
CA ASP A 358 -12.16 -33.15 14.45
C ASP A 358 -10.69 -32.75 14.54
N ILE A 359 -10.23 -31.93 13.60
CA ILE A 359 -8.87 -31.39 13.58
C ILE A 359 -8.92 -29.85 13.58
N ASP A 360 -7.93 -29.22 14.20
CA ASP A 360 -7.83 -27.76 14.19
C ASP A 360 -7.09 -27.29 12.93
N VAL A 361 -7.72 -26.41 12.15
CA VAL A 361 -7.17 -25.81 10.93
C VAL A 361 -7.13 -24.28 11.03
N GLU A 362 -6.16 -23.66 10.37
CA GLU A 362 -6.02 -22.20 10.34
C GLU A 362 -6.73 -21.60 9.12
N VAL A 363 -7.62 -20.65 9.38
CA VAL A 363 -8.40 -19.91 8.35
C VAL A 363 -8.04 -18.43 8.41
N ASP A 364 -8.04 -17.74 7.27
CA ASP A 364 -7.87 -16.28 7.25
C ASP A 364 -8.96 -15.58 8.08
N ASP A 365 -8.57 -14.60 8.88
CA ASP A 365 -9.50 -13.78 9.65
C ASP A 365 -10.31 -12.87 8.71
N THR A 366 -11.63 -12.81 8.92
CA THR A 366 -12.54 -11.89 8.24
C THR A 366 -12.15 -10.41 8.38
N LEU A 367 -11.48 -10.04 9.47
CA LEU A 367 -10.97 -8.69 9.71
C LEU A 367 -9.96 -8.27 8.65
N LYS A 368 -9.18 -9.20 8.09
CA LYS A 368 -8.23 -8.95 7.00
C LYS A 368 -8.93 -8.34 5.78
N THR A 369 -10.10 -8.85 5.42
CA THR A 369 -10.90 -8.32 4.29
C THR A 369 -11.43 -6.93 4.60
N GLN A 370 -11.94 -6.71 5.82
CA GLN A 370 -12.42 -5.39 6.25
C GLN A 370 -11.31 -4.33 6.25
N MET A 371 -10.12 -4.67 6.75
CA MET A 371 -8.95 -3.81 6.75
C MET A 371 -8.48 -3.47 5.32
N ASN A 372 -8.45 -4.45 4.42
CA ASN A 372 -8.14 -4.20 3.01
C ASN A 372 -9.17 -3.28 2.35
N ASN A 373 -10.45 -3.49 2.61
CA ASN A 373 -11.51 -2.61 2.11
C ASN A 373 -11.35 -1.18 2.63
N PHE A 374 -10.98 -0.99 3.90
CA PHE A 374 -10.67 0.33 4.46
C PHE A 374 -9.49 1.00 3.75
N LEU A 375 -8.41 0.26 3.49
CA LEU A 375 -7.22 0.81 2.81
C LEU A 375 -7.45 1.18 1.34
N LEU A 376 -8.32 0.43 0.65
CA LEU A 376 -8.69 0.63 -0.74
C LEU A 376 -9.80 1.68 -0.91
N SER A 377 -10.56 1.97 0.16
CA SER A 377 -11.58 3.00 0.12
C SER A 377 -10.95 4.38 -0.11
N THR A 378 -11.05 4.87 -1.34
CA THR A 378 -10.74 6.25 -1.72
C THR A 378 -12.01 7.03 -2.08
N ALA A 379 -13.18 6.54 -1.66
CA ALA A 379 -14.49 6.91 -2.20
C ALA A 379 -14.83 8.40 -2.12
N SER A 380 -14.11 9.19 -1.31
CA SER A 380 -14.38 10.62 -1.13
C SER A 380 -13.19 11.53 -1.46
N GLN A 381 -12.07 11.03 -2.01
CA GLN A 381 -10.90 11.87 -2.25
C GLN A 381 -11.13 12.96 -3.32
N GLN A 382 -11.92 12.66 -4.35
CA GLN A 382 -12.22 13.63 -5.41
C GLN A 382 -13.13 14.76 -4.92
N GLU A 383 -14.13 14.43 -4.11
CA GLU A 383 -15.03 15.42 -3.50
C GLU A 383 -14.26 16.33 -2.53
N ILE A 384 -13.41 15.77 -1.68
CA ILE A 384 -12.51 16.52 -0.79
C ILE A 384 -11.63 17.46 -1.60
N GLN A 385 -11.04 17.00 -2.70
CA GLN A 385 -10.22 17.85 -3.57
C GLN A 385 -11.02 19.00 -4.19
N GLY A 386 -12.28 18.76 -4.57
CA GLY A 386 -13.20 19.78 -5.06
C GLY A 386 -13.49 20.85 -4.01
N LEU A 387 -13.84 20.42 -2.78
CA LEU A 387 -14.08 21.32 -1.66
C LEU A 387 -12.84 22.13 -1.29
N ASP A 388 -11.66 21.49 -1.28
CA ASP A 388 -10.40 22.17 -1.06
C ASP A 388 -10.16 23.25 -2.10
N ASN A 389 -10.38 22.98 -3.39
CA ASN A 389 -10.21 23.99 -4.42
C ASN A 389 -11.11 25.22 -4.18
N LYS A 390 -12.37 24.98 -3.80
CA LYS A 390 -13.32 26.03 -3.47
C LYS A 390 -12.90 26.84 -2.24
N ILE A 391 -12.33 26.19 -1.22
CA ILE A 391 -11.76 26.88 -0.04
C ILE A 391 -10.63 27.82 -0.49
N HIS A 392 -9.70 27.36 -1.31
CA HIS A 392 -8.58 28.19 -1.79
C HIS A 392 -9.07 29.40 -2.60
N GLU A 393 -10.00 29.21 -3.53
CA GLU A 393 -10.57 30.30 -4.33
C GLU A 393 -11.30 31.34 -3.45
N THR A 394 -12.01 30.86 -2.43
CA THR A 394 -12.72 31.73 -1.48
C THR A 394 -11.74 32.53 -0.63
N VAL A 395 -10.68 31.90 -0.11
CA VAL A 395 -9.62 32.58 0.67
C VAL A 395 -8.89 33.63 -0.17
N GLU A 396 -8.60 33.32 -1.44
CA GLU A 396 -8.01 34.29 -2.37
C GLU A 396 -8.93 35.49 -2.59
N THR A 397 -10.22 35.25 -2.82
CA THR A 397 -11.23 36.30 -2.94
C THR A 397 -11.30 37.17 -1.67
N ILE A 398 -11.28 36.55 -0.48
CA ILE A 398 -11.24 37.26 0.80
C ILE A 398 -10.00 38.16 0.89
N ASN A 399 -8.84 37.68 0.45
CA ASN A 399 -7.60 38.47 0.47
C ASN A 399 -7.66 39.68 -0.46
N GLN A 400 -8.21 39.50 -1.67
CA GLN A 400 -8.44 40.59 -2.62
C GLN A 400 -9.40 41.64 -2.03
N LEU A 401 -10.55 41.20 -1.51
CA LEU A 401 -11.54 42.09 -0.89
C LEU A 401 -10.99 42.81 0.35
N LYS A 402 -10.18 42.14 1.16
CA LYS A 402 -9.48 42.77 2.29
C LYS A 402 -8.55 43.88 1.81
N THR A 403 -7.80 43.64 0.74
CA THR A 403 -6.87 44.63 0.17
C THR A 403 -7.64 45.84 -0.35
N ASN A 404 -8.73 45.62 -1.09
CA ASN A 404 -9.62 46.68 -1.55
C ASN A 404 -10.22 47.48 -0.39
N ARG A 405 -10.70 46.79 0.66
CA ARG A 405 -11.23 47.44 1.86
C ARG A 405 -10.19 48.32 2.54
N GLU A 406 -8.97 47.82 2.74
CA GLU A 406 -7.89 48.62 3.33
C GLU A 406 -7.51 49.83 2.47
N PHE A 407 -7.48 49.66 1.15
CA PHE A 407 -7.24 50.75 0.21
C PHE A 407 -8.29 51.87 0.37
N PHE A 408 -9.57 51.53 0.31
CA PHE A 408 -10.64 52.53 0.44
C PHE A 408 -10.69 53.16 1.84
N LEU A 409 -10.43 52.38 2.90
CA LEU A 409 -10.40 52.93 4.27
C LEU A 409 -9.21 53.87 4.49
N SER A 410 -8.04 53.56 3.94
CA SER A 410 -6.87 54.43 4.07
C SER A 410 -7.05 55.74 3.30
N PHE A 411 -7.66 55.70 2.11
CA PHE A 411 -8.08 56.90 1.37
C PHE A 411 -9.11 57.73 2.16
N ALA A 412 -10.15 57.08 2.70
CA ALA A 412 -11.21 57.78 3.43
C ALA A 412 -10.72 58.43 4.74
N LYS A 413 -9.68 57.86 5.37
CA LYS A 413 -9.12 58.37 6.63
C LYS A 413 -8.25 59.62 6.45
N ASP A 414 -7.39 59.63 5.43
CA ASP A 414 -6.53 60.77 5.10
C ASP A 414 -6.24 60.77 3.58
N PRO A 415 -7.09 61.41 2.77
CA PRO A 415 -6.99 61.33 1.32
C PRO A 415 -5.72 62.02 0.79
N GLN A 416 -5.28 63.13 1.41
CA GLN A 416 -4.13 63.88 0.94
C GLN A 416 -2.83 63.09 1.13
N GLN A 417 -2.60 62.57 2.34
CA GLN A 417 -1.41 61.77 2.60
C GLN A 417 -1.45 60.45 1.83
N PHE A 418 -2.63 59.85 1.68
CA PHE A 418 -2.80 58.63 0.90
C PHE A 418 -2.43 58.84 -0.58
N ILE A 419 -2.95 59.88 -1.24
CA ILE A 419 -2.65 60.16 -2.65
C ILE A 419 -1.14 60.36 -2.86
N ASN A 420 -0.48 61.11 -1.98
CA ASN A 420 0.97 61.30 -2.04
C ASN A 420 1.73 59.98 -1.93
N LYS A 421 1.38 59.13 -0.94
CA LYS A 421 1.98 57.79 -0.79
C LYS A 421 1.69 56.89 -1.99
N TRP A 422 0.48 56.97 -2.55
CA TRP A 422 0.06 56.19 -3.70
C TRP A 422 0.86 56.54 -4.95
N ILE A 423 1.05 57.84 -5.24
CA ILE A 423 1.89 58.30 -6.35
C ILE A 423 3.32 57.78 -6.19
N VAL A 424 3.92 57.93 -5.00
CA VAL A 424 5.28 57.43 -4.72
C VAL A 424 5.37 55.91 -4.92
N SER A 425 4.37 55.15 -4.47
CA SER A 425 4.31 53.69 -4.67
C SER A 425 4.23 53.34 -6.16
N GLN A 426 3.29 53.93 -6.90
CA GLN A 426 3.11 53.68 -8.33
C GLN A 426 4.36 54.05 -9.15
N THR A 427 5.02 55.16 -8.83
CA THR A 427 6.29 55.54 -9.47
C THR A 427 7.38 54.51 -9.19
N ARG A 428 7.48 53.99 -7.96
CA ARG A 428 8.44 52.94 -7.61
C ARG A 428 8.14 51.63 -8.33
N ASP A 429 6.89 51.22 -8.36
CA ASP A 429 6.46 49.99 -9.02
C ASP A 429 6.73 50.06 -10.53
N LEU A 430 6.43 51.20 -11.15
CA LEU A 430 6.75 51.45 -12.56
C LEU A 430 8.25 51.39 -12.84
N LYS A 431 9.09 52.05 -12.02
CA LYS A 431 10.56 51.96 -12.12
C LYS A 431 11.04 50.51 -12.02
N THR A 432 10.48 49.74 -11.09
CA THR A 432 10.81 48.33 -10.90
C THR A 432 10.39 47.47 -12.10
N MET A 433 9.22 47.72 -12.70
CA MET A 433 8.75 46.98 -13.87
C MET A 433 9.50 47.33 -15.17
N THR A 434 10.12 48.51 -15.23
CA THR A 434 10.82 49.02 -16.43
C THR A 434 12.33 48.99 -16.29
N ASP A 435 12.85 48.48 -15.17
CA ASP A 435 14.27 48.53 -14.78
C ASP A 435 14.87 49.94 -14.84
N VAL A 436 14.03 50.98 -14.73
CA VAL A 436 14.47 52.37 -14.69
C VAL A 436 15.07 52.66 -13.32
N VAL A 437 16.39 52.87 -13.32
CA VAL A 437 17.15 53.24 -12.13
C VAL A 437 17.33 54.75 -12.03
N GLY A 438 17.56 55.23 -10.80
CA GLY A 438 17.81 56.64 -10.53
C GLY A 438 16.54 57.46 -10.33
N ASN A 439 16.72 58.69 -9.87
CA ASN A 439 15.66 59.67 -9.74
C ASN A 439 16.14 60.98 -10.36
N PRO A 440 15.80 61.25 -11.64
CA PRO A 440 16.30 62.43 -12.35
C PRO A 440 16.05 63.74 -11.63
N GLU A 441 14.95 63.84 -10.87
CA GLU A 441 14.62 65.04 -10.10
C GLU A 441 15.48 65.22 -8.84
N GLU A 442 15.99 64.14 -8.25
CA GLU A 442 16.98 64.23 -7.16
C GLU A 442 18.38 64.51 -7.74
N GLU A 443 18.76 63.84 -8.83
CA GLU A 443 20.05 63.99 -9.49
C GLU A 443 20.29 65.41 -10.05
N ARG A 444 19.23 66.19 -10.25
CA ARG A 444 19.31 67.62 -10.64
C ARG A 444 19.64 68.55 -9.48
N ARG A 445 19.45 68.12 -8.24
CA ARG A 445 19.66 68.95 -7.05
C ARG A 445 21.08 68.82 -6.52
N ALA A 446 21.67 69.92 -6.09
CA ALA A 446 23.04 69.93 -5.58
C ALA A 446 23.19 69.03 -4.34
N GLU A 447 22.15 68.91 -3.52
CA GLU A 447 22.11 68.09 -2.31
C GLU A 447 22.39 66.61 -2.58
N PHE A 448 22.07 66.11 -3.78
CA PHE A 448 22.35 64.74 -4.18
C PHE A 448 23.84 64.42 -4.22
N TYR A 449 24.70 65.41 -4.49
CA TYR A 449 26.14 65.23 -4.63
C TYR A 449 26.93 65.49 -3.34
N TYR A 450 26.27 65.87 -2.23
CA TYR A 450 26.90 65.97 -0.90
C TYR A 450 26.87 64.65 -0.12
N GLN A 451 26.61 63.54 -0.80
CA GLN A 451 26.56 62.21 -0.18
C GLN A 451 27.97 61.61 -0.03
N ASN A 452 28.15 60.71 0.94
CA ASN A 452 29.44 60.09 1.24
C ASN A 452 30.07 59.34 0.05
N TRP A 453 29.24 58.87 -0.90
CA TRP A 453 29.72 58.19 -2.11
C TRP A 453 30.35 59.14 -3.13
N ALA A 454 30.13 60.45 -3.03
CA ALA A 454 30.55 61.40 -4.06
C ALA A 454 32.07 61.46 -4.25
N GLN A 455 32.84 61.50 -3.16
CA GLN A 455 34.30 61.53 -3.23
C GLN A 455 34.86 60.27 -3.91
N GLU A 456 34.38 59.10 -3.51
CA GLU A 456 34.80 57.83 -4.12
C GLU A 456 34.36 57.74 -5.59
N ALA A 457 33.15 58.19 -5.92
CA ALA A 457 32.65 58.22 -7.28
C ALA A 457 33.51 59.10 -8.21
N VAL A 458 33.96 60.27 -7.73
CA VAL A 458 34.89 61.14 -8.47
C VAL A 458 36.23 60.44 -8.68
N CYS A 459 36.78 59.76 -7.66
CA CYS A 459 38.03 59.00 -7.80
C CYS A 459 37.91 57.88 -8.86
N ARG A 460 36.83 57.09 -8.83
CA ARG A 460 36.56 56.03 -9.81
C ARG A 460 36.37 56.59 -11.22
N TYR A 461 35.64 57.71 -11.34
CA TYR A 461 35.45 58.41 -12.60
C TYR A 461 36.79 58.89 -13.16
N PHE A 462 37.62 59.54 -12.33
CA PHE A 462 38.91 60.08 -12.76
C PHE A 462 39.86 58.97 -13.20
N TYR A 463 39.97 57.88 -12.42
CA TYR A 463 40.74 56.71 -12.82
C TYR A 463 40.30 56.16 -14.19
N THR A 464 38.99 55.97 -14.38
CA THR A 464 38.44 55.48 -15.65
C THR A 464 38.75 56.43 -16.81
N LYS A 465 38.63 57.75 -16.59
CA LYS A 465 38.95 58.76 -17.60
C LYS A 465 40.43 58.80 -17.97
N VAL A 466 41.32 58.65 -17.00
CA VAL A 466 42.77 58.56 -17.26
C VAL A 466 43.08 57.33 -18.10
N GLN A 467 42.51 56.16 -17.78
CA GLN A 467 42.71 54.95 -18.58
C GLN A 467 42.13 55.09 -19.99
N GLN A 468 40.95 55.71 -20.14
CA GLN A 468 40.38 56.01 -21.45
C GLN A 468 41.31 56.90 -22.28
N LYS A 469 41.82 57.99 -21.69
CA LYS A 469 42.74 58.91 -22.37
C LYS A 469 44.06 58.27 -22.73
N ARG A 470 44.59 57.41 -21.84
CA ARG A 470 45.76 56.61 -22.11
C ARG A 470 45.53 55.65 -23.29
N ALA A 471 44.40 54.94 -23.32
CA ALA A 471 44.05 54.04 -24.42
C ALA A 471 43.87 54.80 -25.75
N GLU A 472 43.24 55.98 -25.73
CA GLU A 472 43.13 56.86 -26.91
C GLU A 472 44.52 57.30 -27.42
N LEU A 473 45.44 57.65 -26.52
CA LEU A 473 46.82 58.01 -26.84
C LEU A 473 47.63 56.82 -27.39
N GLU A 474 47.54 55.66 -26.75
CA GLU A 474 48.20 54.42 -27.20
C GLU A 474 47.69 54.01 -28.60
N GLN A 475 46.38 54.16 -28.85
CA GLN A 475 45.76 53.92 -30.16
C GLN A 475 46.20 54.95 -31.22
N ALA A 476 46.26 56.24 -30.87
CA ALA A 476 46.71 57.31 -31.76
C ALA A 476 48.20 57.23 -32.10
N LEU A 477 49.02 56.73 -31.16
CA LEU A 477 50.46 56.51 -31.35
C LEU A 477 50.80 55.17 -32.00
N GLY A 478 49.79 54.35 -32.35
CA GLY A 478 49.98 53.07 -33.04
C GLY A 478 50.62 51.98 -32.18
N ILE A 479 50.67 52.17 -30.86
CA ILE A 479 51.28 51.23 -29.92
C ILE A 479 50.24 50.14 -29.63
N ARG A 480 50.18 49.10 -30.48
CA ARG A 480 49.47 47.87 -30.12
C ARG A 480 50.30 47.15 -29.07
N ASN A 481 49.82 47.14 -27.83
CA ASN A 481 50.35 46.23 -26.81
C ASN A 481 50.21 44.78 -27.33
N ALA A 482 51.34 44.08 -27.45
CA ALA A 482 51.41 42.63 -27.62
C ALA A 482 51.01 41.92 -26.33
#